data_AF-A0A924BYU5-F1
#
_entry.id   AF-A0A924BYU5-F1
#
_cell.length_a   1.000
_cell.length_b   1.000
_cell.length_c   1.000
_cell.angle_alpha   90.00
_cell.angle_beta   90.00
_cell.angle_gamma   90.00
#
_symmetry.space_group_name_H-M   'P 1'
#
loop_
_entity.id
_entity.type
_entity.pdbx_description
1 polymer ?
#
loop_
_entity_poly.entity_id
_entity_poly.type
_entity_poly.pdbx_seq_one_letter_code
_entity_poly.pdbx_strand_id
1 'polypeptide(L)'
;MNNIYNYLLPVALKVKFEVKTYSFELLLALVLLTLPLHYRYNSIALILLSLYAVVNGKLQNFKNCKTIFLLVLFYFLSVLSLLWTIDLSASMQSLSKQSAFFLIPFIFYIHPLKTAFQKQKILHFFSFGMFLFCVFYLLRALIRFLLFKNPAVFFYHDLVTQEVNAIYVSVYVIIAFFIYYTNSKKTKFDAVVQLILFFTLILLSSKNLIIVFFILLFIGQFMFFNTKTKQKYFFIISALFLLITAVFFNKIKERFLIEIESNTSQVTINKEAQKSGFVIYNVSVSRAWNANHFEPYDYFTGTSLRVYQLRVFIELMTENNKWFTGFGTNATDSKIAQKAHHYNLDRGYGTFNFHNQYIQTFAEIGIFGLVIIIIMLILNIKNAFVNKDFIQFSFAVVMISLFLSESFFSRVRGVVFFSLLFCIFNQFYQDKTTNQQHQP
;
A
#
# COMPACT_ATOMS: atom_id res chain seq x y z
N MET A 1 -12.60 -34.57 -32.83
CA MET A 1 -12.36 -34.59 -31.37
C MET A 1 -10.97 -35.11 -30.99
N ASN A 2 -10.42 -36.15 -31.62
CA ASN A 2 -9.07 -36.68 -31.31
C ASN A 2 -7.91 -35.66 -31.42
N ASN A 3 -7.97 -34.71 -32.36
CA ASN A 3 -6.90 -33.70 -32.51
C ASN A 3 -6.87 -32.65 -31.40
N ILE A 4 -8.01 -32.33 -30.77
CA ILE A 4 -8.07 -31.40 -29.63
C ILE A 4 -7.58 -32.10 -28.37
N TYR A 5 -7.97 -33.36 -28.16
CA TYR A 5 -7.54 -34.17 -27.02
C TYR A 5 -6.02 -34.41 -27.00
N ASN A 6 -5.43 -34.74 -28.16
CA ASN A 6 -3.98 -34.94 -28.28
C ASN A 6 -3.17 -33.64 -28.09
N TYR A 7 -3.77 -32.46 -28.30
CA TYR A 7 -3.13 -31.18 -28.04
C TYR A 7 -3.31 -30.71 -26.58
N LEU A 8 -4.45 -31.02 -25.96
CA LEU A 8 -4.76 -30.65 -24.58
C LEU A 8 -4.09 -31.56 -23.55
N LEU A 9 -3.89 -32.84 -23.85
CA LEU A 9 -3.28 -33.80 -22.90
C LEU A 9 -1.83 -33.43 -22.51
N PRO A 10 -0.93 -33.05 -23.43
CA PRO A 10 0.42 -32.57 -23.08
C PRO A 10 0.40 -31.28 -22.28
N VAL A 11 -0.52 -30.36 -22.60
CA VAL A 11 -0.71 -29.09 -21.86
C VAL A 11 -1.21 -29.38 -20.44
N ALA A 12 -2.20 -30.26 -20.28
CA ALA A 12 -2.73 -30.66 -18.98
C ALA A 12 -1.68 -31.39 -18.12
N LEU A 13 -0.87 -32.27 -18.72
CA LEU A 13 0.24 -32.94 -18.03
C LEU A 13 1.34 -31.96 -17.62
N LYS A 14 1.69 -31.01 -18.49
CA LYS A 14 2.64 -29.93 -18.18
C LYS A 14 2.12 -29.04 -17.05
N VAL A 15 0.86 -28.64 -17.09
CA VAL A 15 0.19 -27.89 -16.02
C VAL A 15 0.20 -28.69 -14.72
N LYS A 16 -0.12 -30.00 -14.74
CA LYS A 16 -0.11 -30.86 -13.55
C LYS A 16 1.29 -30.98 -12.94
N PHE A 17 2.32 -31.10 -13.77
CA PHE A 17 3.72 -31.12 -13.32
C PHE A 17 4.17 -29.78 -12.74
N GLU A 18 3.85 -28.67 -13.41
CA GLU A 18 4.19 -27.32 -12.93
C GLU A 18 3.44 -26.97 -11.64
N VAL A 19 2.16 -27.34 -11.51
CA VAL A 19 1.37 -27.14 -10.28
C VAL A 19 2.02 -27.92 -9.14
N LYS A 20 2.38 -29.20 -9.32
CA LYS A 20 3.04 -29.99 -8.26
C LYS A 20 4.40 -29.41 -7.85
N THR A 21 5.14 -28.83 -8.80
CA THR A 21 6.50 -28.32 -8.56
C THR A 21 6.50 -26.90 -7.96
N TYR A 22 5.51 -26.07 -8.31
CA TYR A 22 5.44 -24.64 -7.95
C TYR A 22 4.19 -24.27 -7.13
N SER A 23 3.62 -25.25 -6.41
CA SER A 23 2.39 -25.06 -5.63
C SER A 23 2.50 -23.91 -4.63
N PHE A 24 3.65 -23.77 -3.96
CA PHE A 24 3.87 -22.71 -2.97
C PHE A 24 3.86 -21.32 -3.61
N GLU A 25 4.56 -21.15 -4.73
CA GLU A 25 4.65 -19.89 -5.47
C GLU A 25 3.29 -19.49 -6.05
N LEU A 26 2.52 -20.46 -6.54
CA LEU A 26 1.17 -20.23 -7.04
C LEU A 26 0.21 -19.81 -5.92
N LEU A 27 0.31 -20.43 -4.73
CA LEU A 27 -0.51 -20.05 -3.57
C LEU A 27 -0.13 -18.67 -3.03
N LEU A 28 1.16 -18.33 -2.99
CA LEU A 28 1.62 -16.97 -2.66
C LEU A 28 1.09 -15.94 -3.66
N ALA A 29 1.18 -16.25 -4.96
CA ALA A 29 0.61 -15.40 -5.99
C ALA A 29 -0.91 -15.27 -5.83
N LEU A 30 -1.63 -16.35 -5.52
CA LEU A 30 -3.07 -16.32 -5.28
C LEU A 30 -3.45 -15.38 -4.12
N VAL A 31 -2.69 -15.39 -3.01
CA VAL A 31 -2.90 -14.44 -1.91
C VAL A 31 -2.73 -13.00 -2.41
N LEU A 32 -1.72 -12.70 -3.22
CA LEU A 32 -1.54 -11.35 -3.79
C LEU A 32 -2.65 -10.97 -4.77
N LEU A 33 -3.10 -11.91 -5.60
CA LEU A 33 -4.13 -11.70 -6.62
C LEU A 33 -5.53 -11.50 -6.04
N THR A 34 -5.76 -11.96 -4.81
CA THR A 34 -7.05 -11.78 -4.12
C THR A 34 -7.10 -10.46 -3.32
N LEU A 35 -6.02 -9.69 -3.23
CA LEU A 35 -6.00 -8.40 -2.53
C LEU A 35 -6.97 -7.34 -3.09
N PRO A 36 -7.13 -7.19 -4.42
CA PRO A 36 -8.11 -6.25 -4.98
C PRO A 36 -9.56 -6.76 -4.92
N LEU A 37 -9.80 -7.96 -4.36
CA LEU A 37 -11.13 -8.52 -4.18
C LEU A 37 -11.67 -8.22 -2.77
N HIS A 38 -12.89 -8.67 -2.52
CA HIS A 38 -13.48 -8.66 -1.19
C HIS A 38 -12.63 -9.50 -0.21
N TYR A 39 -12.48 -9.04 1.04
CA TYR A 39 -11.51 -9.59 2.00
C TYR A 39 -11.65 -11.10 2.25
N ARG A 40 -12.87 -11.64 2.14
CA ARG A 40 -13.17 -13.08 2.27
C ARG A 40 -12.33 -13.96 1.34
N TYR A 41 -12.14 -13.55 0.08
CA TYR A 41 -11.34 -14.32 -0.88
C TYR A 41 -9.87 -14.35 -0.48
N ASN A 42 -9.35 -13.24 0.03
CA ASN A 42 -7.99 -13.15 0.52
C ASN A 42 -7.77 -14.00 1.77
N SER A 43 -8.74 -14.02 2.70
CA SER A 43 -8.69 -14.91 3.86
C SER A 43 -8.68 -16.39 3.46
N ILE A 44 -9.51 -16.81 2.50
CA ILE A 44 -9.51 -18.20 2.00
C ILE A 44 -8.16 -18.55 1.36
N ALA A 45 -7.62 -17.68 0.51
CA ALA A 45 -6.31 -17.90 -0.10
C ALA A 45 -5.19 -18.02 0.95
N LEU A 46 -5.23 -17.18 2.00
CA LEU A 46 -4.26 -17.25 3.09
C LEU A 46 -4.39 -18.54 3.89
N ILE A 47 -5.60 -19.02 4.17
CA ILE A 47 -5.84 -20.31 4.84
C ILE A 47 -5.26 -21.46 4.01
N LEU A 48 -5.52 -21.48 2.69
CA LEU A 48 -4.99 -22.50 1.80
C LEU A 48 -3.45 -22.49 1.78
N LEU A 49 -2.84 -21.30 1.72
CA LEU A 49 -1.39 -21.14 1.81
C LEU A 49 -0.84 -21.66 3.14
N SER A 50 -1.49 -21.32 4.26
CA SER A 50 -1.09 -21.78 5.60
C SER A 50 -1.15 -23.30 5.71
N LEU A 51 -2.26 -23.93 5.28
CA LEU A 51 -2.41 -25.39 5.30
C LEU A 51 -1.34 -26.07 4.45
N TYR A 52 -1.13 -25.59 3.22
CA TYR A 52 -0.09 -26.13 2.36
C TYR A 52 1.31 -26.03 2.99
N ALA A 53 1.63 -24.88 3.59
CA ALA A 53 2.93 -24.64 4.22
C ALA A 53 3.15 -25.54 5.45
N VAL A 54 2.12 -25.79 6.27
CA VAL A 54 2.21 -26.68 7.43
C VAL A 54 2.40 -28.14 7.01
N VAL A 55 1.70 -28.59 5.97
CA VAL A 55 1.79 -29.98 5.50
C VAL A 55 3.13 -30.28 4.81
N ASN A 56 3.67 -29.33 4.03
CA ASN A 56 4.84 -29.55 3.18
C ASN A 56 6.12 -28.87 3.70
N GLY A 57 6.01 -28.00 4.70
CA GLY A 57 7.12 -27.22 5.24
C GLY A 57 7.99 -28.01 6.22
N LYS A 58 9.22 -27.50 6.41
CA LYS A 58 10.16 -27.96 7.44
C LYS A 58 10.78 -26.75 8.12
N LEU A 59 10.83 -26.77 9.45
CA LEU A 59 11.44 -25.70 10.25
C LEU A 59 12.85 -25.38 9.76
N GLN A 60 13.11 -24.09 9.56
CA GLN A 60 14.41 -23.58 9.11
C GLN A 60 15.23 -23.04 10.28
N ASN A 61 16.51 -22.77 10.04
CA ASN A 61 17.35 -22.12 11.03
C ASN A 61 16.97 -20.64 11.18
N PHE A 62 16.72 -20.19 12.42
CA PHE A 62 16.32 -18.83 12.76
C PHE A 62 17.28 -17.75 12.22
N LYS A 63 18.59 -18.05 12.11
CA LYS A 63 19.59 -17.09 11.61
C LYS A 63 19.25 -16.56 10.22
N ASN A 64 18.57 -17.36 9.38
CA ASN A 64 18.22 -17.01 8.01
C ASN A 64 16.92 -16.19 7.92
N CYS A 65 16.20 -16.01 9.04
CA CYS A 65 14.87 -15.39 9.09
C CYS A 65 14.81 -14.15 10.00
N LYS A 66 15.96 -13.61 10.43
CA LYS A 66 16.02 -12.51 11.41
C LYS A 66 15.19 -11.29 11.00
N THR A 67 15.25 -10.88 9.73
CA THR A 67 14.51 -9.70 9.26
C THR A 67 13.00 -9.92 9.27
N ILE A 68 12.53 -11.08 8.83
CA ILE A 68 11.08 -11.39 8.79
C ILE A 68 10.47 -11.53 10.19
N PHE A 69 11.30 -11.83 11.21
CA PHE A 69 10.86 -11.91 12.60
C PHE A 69 10.45 -10.55 13.20
N LEU A 70 10.78 -9.43 12.57
CA LEU A 70 10.29 -8.11 13.02
C LEU A 70 8.76 -7.99 12.92
N LEU A 71 8.14 -8.65 11.93
CA LEU A 71 6.67 -8.72 11.81
C LEU A 71 6.07 -9.51 12.99
N VAL A 72 6.72 -10.60 13.38
CA VAL A 72 6.34 -11.41 14.54
C VAL A 72 6.49 -10.61 15.82
N LEU A 73 7.61 -9.91 16.00
CA LEU A 73 7.83 -9.02 17.14
C LEU A 73 6.77 -7.91 17.23
N PHE A 74 6.41 -7.29 16.10
CA PHE A 74 5.35 -6.29 16.03
C PHE A 74 3.99 -6.87 16.46
N TYR A 75 3.66 -8.07 15.99
CA TYR A 75 2.43 -8.77 16.39
C TYR A 75 2.43 -9.11 17.88
N PHE A 76 3.52 -9.66 18.41
CA PHE A 76 3.64 -9.97 19.85
C PHE A 76 3.50 -8.71 20.71
N LEU A 77 4.08 -7.59 20.31
CA LEU A 77 3.91 -6.32 21.01
C LEU A 77 2.45 -5.84 20.95
N SER A 78 1.77 -6.05 19.83
CA SER A 78 0.34 -5.78 19.69
C SER A 78 -0.50 -6.65 20.64
N VAL A 79 -0.16 -7.93 20.79
CA VAL A 79 -0.80 -8.84 21.76
C VAL A 79 -0.50 -8.42 23.19
N LEU A 80 0.75 -8.06 23.49
CA LEU A 80 1.14 -7.58 24.82
C LEU A 80 0.36 -6.33 25.23
N SER A 81 -0.01 -5.49 24.24
CA SER A 81 -0.83 -4.29 24.49
C SER A 81 -2.22 -4.56 25.06
N LEU A 82 -2.71 -5.80 25.01
CA LEU A 82 -3.93 -6.21 25.70
C LEU A 82 -3.86 -6.04 27.22
N LEU A 83 -2.66 -6.06 27.82
CA LEU A 83 -2.47 -5.89 29.26
C LEU A 83 -2.83 -4.47 29.75
N TRP A 84 -2.78 -3.47 28.86
CA TRP A 84 -3.05 -2.07 29.21
C TRP A 84 -4.05 -1.39 28.28
N THR A 85 -4.71 -2.16 27.41
CA THR A 85 -5.65 -1.59 26.43
C THR A 85 -6.83 -0.93 27.11
N ILE A 86 -7.27 0.20 26.56
CA ILE A 86 -8.48 0.90 27.03
C ILE A 86 -9.77 0.38 26.36
N ASP A 87 -9.64 -0.43 25.30
CA ASP A 87 -10.77 -1.07 24.61
C ASP A 87 -10.40 -2.49 24.19
N LEU A 88 -10.76 -3.45 25.06
CA LEU A 88 -10.45 -4.87 24.86
C LEU A 88 -11.16 -5.44 23.61
N SER A 89 -12.39 -5.01 23.35
CA SER A 89 -13.19 -5.52 22.23
C SER A 89 -12.58 -5.12 20.90
N ALA A 90 -12.28 -3.82 20.74
CA ALA A 90 -11.64 -3.30 19.53
C ALA A 90 -10.24 -3.91 19.34
N SER A 91 -9.47 -4.06 20.43
CA SER A 91 -8.13 -4.66 20.38
C SER A 91 -8.16 -6.11 19.92
N MET A 92 -9.06 -6.93 20.47
CA MET A 92 -9.21 -8.34 20.07
C MET A 92 -9.63 -8.47 18.60
N GLN A 93 -10.55 -7.62 18.14
CA GLN A 93 -10.95 -7.61 16.73
C GLN A 93 -9.79 -7.20 15.81
N SER A 94 -8.96 -6.24 16.24
CA SER A 94 -7.77 -5.81 15.51
C SER A 94 -6.71 -6.90 15.43
N LEU A 95 -6.42 -7.59 16.54
CA LEU A 95 -5.46 -8.70 16.55
C LEU A 95 -5.84 -9.81 15.58
N SER A 96 -7.13 -10.14 15.49
CA SER A 96 -7.63 -11.09 14.48
C SER A 96 -7.29 -10.63 13.05
N LYS A 97 -7.51 -9.34 12.74
CA LYS A 97 -7.16 -8.74 11.44
C LYS A 97 -5.64 -8.70 11.20
N GLN A 98 -4.87 -8.47 12.25
CA GLN A 98 -3.40 -8.33 12.23
C GLN A 98 -2.66 -9.67 12.32
N SER A 99 -3.36 -10.80 12.51
CA SER A 99 -2.78 -12.15 12.61
C SER A 99 -1.84 -12.52 11.45
N ALA A 100 -2.04 -11.92 10.27
CA ALA A 100 -1.15 -12.08 9.13
C ALA A 100 0.30 -11.62 9.40
N PHE A 101 0.54 -10.69 10.34
CA PHE A 101 1.89 -10.34 10.81
C PHE A 101 2.61 -11.49 11.51
N PHE A 102 1.88 -12.47 12.03
CA PHE A 102 2.45 -13.70 12.59
C PHE A 102 2.43 -14.85 11.58
N LEU A 103 1.28 -15.09 10.95
CA LEU A 103 1.05 -16.24 10.07
C LEU A 103 2.00 -16.23 8.86
N ILE A 104 2.18 -15.07 8.22
CA ILE A 104 3.00 -14.98 6.99
C ILE A 104 4.49 -15.21 7.28
N PRO A 105 5.13 -14.54 8.26
CA PRO A 105 6.51 -14.88 8.62
C PRO A 105 6.67 -16.34 9.05
N PHE A 106 5.69 -16.91 9.76
CA PHE A 106 5.72 -18.31 10.14
C PHE A 106 5.68 -19.25 8.92
N ILE A 107 4.83 -18.97 7.93
CA ILE A 107 4.81 -19.68 6.63
C ILE A 107 6.20 -19.63 5.97
N PHE A 108 6.81 -18.45 5.91
CA PHE A 108 8.13 -18.29 5.30
C PHE A 108 9.23 -18.98 6.12
N TYR A 109 9.07 -19.06 7.45
CA TYR A 109 9.99 -19.76 8.34
C TYR A 109 9.96 -21.28 8.15
N ILE A 110 8.80 -21.88 7.86
CA ILE A 110 8.68 -23.32 7.60
C ILE A 110 8.84 -23.68 6.11
N HIS A 111 8.62 -22.73 5.21
CA HIS A 111 8.70 -22.97 3.77
C HIS A 111 9.36 -21.78 3.06
N PRO A 112 10.70 -21.63 3.18
CA PRO A 112 11.40 -20.49 2.63
C PRO A 112 11.45 -20.51 1.10
N LEU A 113 11.52 -19.32 0.51
CA LEU A 113 11.91 -19.18 -0.89
C LEU A 113 13.41 -19.49 -1.04
N LYS A 114 13.74 -20.45 -1.91
CA LYS A 114 15.08 -21.01 -2.11
C LYS A 114 15.86 -20.33 -3.23
N THR A 115 15.18 -19.80 -4.26
CA THR A 115 15.86 -19.19 -5.42
C THR A 115 15.21 -17.88 -5.88
N ALA A 116 16.02 -16.98 -6.44
CA ALA A 116 15.53 -15.73 -7.02
C ALA A 116 14.47 -15.95 -8.12
N PHE A 117 14.53 -17.10 -8.80
CA PHE A 117 13.53 -17.53 -9.79
C PHE A 117 12.13 -17.68 -9.17
N GLN A 118 12.01 -18.25 -7.97
CA GLN A 118 10.73 -18.41 -7.28
C GLN A 118 10.11 -17.04 -6.96
N LYS A 119 10.92 -16.13 -6.42
CA LYS A 119 10.53 -14.73 -6.19
C LYS A 119 10.05 -14.07 -7.47
N GLN A 120 10.82 -14.15 -8.55
CA GLN A 120 10.47 -13.55 -9.83
C GLN A 120 9.15 -14.13 -10.38
N LYS A 121 8.93 -15.43 -10.24
CA LYS A 121 7.70 -16.12 -10.66
C LYS A 121 6.47 -15.61 -9.90
N ILE A 122 6.56 -15.46 -8.57
CA ILE A 122 5.49 -14.90 -7.73
C ILE A 122 5.17 -13.46 -8.16
N LEU A 123 6.20 -12.61 -8.28
CA LEU A 123 6.03 -11.22 -8.68
C LEU A 123 5.45 -11.09 -10.09
N HIS A 124 5.84 -11.96 -11.03
CA HIS A 124 5.30 -11.98 -12.38
C HIS A 124 3.81 -12.35 -12.41
N PHE A 125 3.38 -13.38 -11.67
CA PHE A 125 1.96 -13.71 -11.58
C PHE A 125 1.14 -12.59 -10.95
N PHE A 126 1.66 -11.98 -9.88
CA PHE A 126 1.04 -10.81 -9.27
C PHE A 126 0.90 -9.65 -10.26
N SER A 127 1.97 -9.27 -10.95
CA SER A 127 1.95 -8.13 -11.87
C SER A 127 1.04 -8.38 -13.07
N PHE A 128 1.03 -9.61 -13.61
CA PHE A 128 0.15 -9.99 -14.69
C PHE A 128 -1.32 -9.96 -14.26
N GLY A 129 -1.66 -10.45 -13.07
CA GLY A 129 -3.04 -10.37 -12.59
C GLY A 129 -3.46 -8.94 -12.26
N MET A 130 -2.57 -8.07 -11.76
CA MET A 130 -2.87 -6.63 -11.62
C MET A 130 -3.18 -5.98 -12.96
N PHE A 131 -2.48 -6.37 -14.02
CA PHE A 131 -2.80 -5.96 -15.38
C PHE A 131 -4.23 -6.39 -15.79
N LEU A 132 -4.61 -7.65 -15.53
CA LEU A 132 -5.97 -8.12 -15.81
C LEU A 132 -7.04 -7.35 -15.01
N PHE A 133 -6.77 -7.04 -13.73
CA PHE A 133 -7.66 -6.20 -12.93
C PHE A 133 -7.80 -4.79 -13.51
N CYS A 134 -6.69 -4.18 -13.98
CA CYS A 134 -6.75 -2.87 -14.62
C CYS A 134 -7.60 -2.88 -15.89
N VAL A 135 -7.42 -3.90 -16.74
CA VAL A 135 -8.27 -4.10 -17.93
C VAL A 135 -9.74 -4.23 -17.51
N PHE A 136 -10.04 -5.05 -16.51
CA PHE A 136 -11.39 -5.19 -15.97
C PHE A 136 -11.98 -3.87 -15.47
N TYR A 137 -11.24 -3.08 -14.70
CA TYR A 137 -11.72 -1.79 -14.18
C TYR A 137 -12.01 -0.79 -15.31
N LEU A 138 -11.12 -0.71 -16.31
CA LEU A 138 -11.33 0.17 -17.47
C LEU A 138 -12.54 -0.25 -18.29
N LEU A 139 -12.73 -1.56 -18.53
CA LEU A 139 -13.90 -2.08 -19.23
C LEU A 139 -15.19 -1.81 -18.46
N ARG A 140 -15.19 -2.05 -17.14
CA ARG A 140 -16.35 -1.75 -16.27
C ARG A 140 -16.68 -0.26 -16.28
N ALA A 141 -15.68 0.62 -16.19
CA ALA A 141 -15.88 2.05 -16.26
C ALA A 141 -16.43 2.50 -17.62
N LEU A 142 -15.93 1.91 -18.72
CA LEU A 142 -16.44 2.16 -20.07
C LEU A 142 -17.93 1.78 -20.19
N ILE A 143 -18.31 0.59 -19.74
CA ILE A 143 -19.72 0.15 -19.74
C ILE A 143 -20.58 1.11 -18.92
N ARG A 144 -20.14 1.46 -17.69
CA ARG A 144 -20.87 2.43 -16.85
C ARG A 144 -20.99 3.80 -17.50
N PHE A 145 -19.95 4.28 -18.17
CA PHE A 145 -19.99 5.54 -18.89
C PHE A 145 -20.96 5.51 -20.07
N LEU A 146 -20.98 4.41 -20.83
CA LEU A 146 -21.90 4.25 -21.95
C LEU A 146 -23.37 4.28 -21.49
N LEU A 147 -23.67 3.67 -20.33
CA LEU A 147 -25.00 3.63 -19.71
C LEU A 147 -25.42 4.96 -19.06
N PHE A 148 -24.56 5.53 -18.21
CA PHE A 148 -24.93 6.67 -17.34
C PHE A 148 -24.43 8.03 -17.84
N LYS A 149 -23.61 8.06 -18.90
CA LYS A 149 -22.98 9.27 -19.47
C LYS A 149 -22.21 10.15 -18.48
N ASN A 150 -21.85 9.59 -17.32
CA ASN A 150 -21.12 10.31 -16.28
C ASN A 150 -19.62 9.97 -16.36
N PRO A 151 -18.73 10.93 -16.69
CA PRO A 151 -17.29 10.68 -16.79
C PRO A 151 -16.62 10.42 -15.43
N ALA A 152 -17.27 10.71 -14.30
CA ALA A 152 -16.73 10.45 -12.96
C ALA A 152 -16.40 8.97 -12.73
N VAL A 153 -17.07 8.05 -13.45
CA VAL A 153 -16.88 6.59 -13.32
C VAL A 153 -15.47 6.10 -13.65
N PHE A 154 -14.67 6.92 -14.35
CA PHE A 154 -13.29 6.60 -14.67
C PHE A 154 -12.29 6.97 -13.56
N PHE A 155 -12.73 7.64 -12.50
CA PHE A 155 -11.80 8.25 -11.54
C PHE A 155 -11.93 7.68 -10.13
N TYR A 156 -10.80 7.59 -9.43
CA TYR A 156 -10.70 7.31 -8.00
C TYR A 156 -11.53 6.08 -7.55
N HIS A 157 -12.36 6.21 -6.53
CA HIS A 157 -13.17 5.10 -6.01
C HIS A 157 -14.24 4.57 -6.97
N ASP A 158 -14.70 5.38 -7.93
CA ASP A 158 -15.71 4.93 -8.88
C ASP A 158 -15.13 3.99 -9.93
N LEU A 159 -13.82 4.10 -10.22
CA LEU A 159 -13.11 3.18 -11.12
C LEU A 159 -13.00 1.77 -10.52
N VAL A 160 -12.65 1.69 -9.23
CA VAL A 160 -12.45 0.43 -8.49
C VAL A 160 -13.67 0.12 -7.64
N THR A 161 -13.64 0.33 -6.34
CA THR A 161 -14.80 0.50 -5.45
C THR A 161 -14.33 1.23 -4.19
N GLN A 162 -15.28 1.74 -3.39
CA GLN A 162 -14.99 2.25 -2.05
C GLN A 162 -14.38 1.18 -1.14
N GLU A 163 -14.90 -0.06 -1.20
CA GLU A 163 -14.46 -1.17 -0.36
C GLU A 163 -13.01 -1.59 -0.63
N VAL A 164 -12.62 -1.64 -1.91
CA VAL A 164 -11.25 -1.99 -2.30
C VAL A 164 -10.29 -0.83 -2.06
N ASN A 165 -10.81 0.40 -2.18
CA ASN A 165 -10.13 1.67 -2.01
C ASN A 165 -9.04 1.93 -3.09
N ALA A 166 -9.17 3.05 -3.80
CA ALA A 166 -8.31 3.43 -4.93
C ALA A 166 -6.83 3.58 -4.54
N ILE A 167 -6.53 3.93 -3.29
CA ILE A 167 -5.17 4.12 -2.80
C ILE A 167 -4.45 2.76 -2.70
N TYR A 168 -5.14 1.72 -2.22
CA TYR A 168 -4.57 0.37 -2.15
C TYR A 168 -4.29 -0.19 -3.55
N VAL A 169 -5.22 -0.02 -4.49
CA VAL A 169 -5.02 -0.45 -5.88
C VAL A 169 -3.88 0.34 -6.53
N SER A 170 -3.76 1.64 -6.26
CA SER A 170 -2.65 2.45 -6.77
C SER A 170 -1.29 1.89 -6.37
N VAL A 171 -1.14 1.48 -5.10
CA VAL A 171 0.08 0.83 -4.60
C VAL A 171 0.35 -0.46 -5.36
N TYR A 172 -0.67 -1.32 -5.53
CA TYR A 172 -0.50 -2.60 -6.23
C TYR A 172 -0.09 -2.39 -7.69
N VAL A 173 -0.71 -1.42 -8.36
CA VAL A 173 -0.40 -1.02 -9.74
C VAL A 173 1.01 -0.46 -9.86
N ILE A 174 1.48 0.37 -8.92
CA ILE A 174 2.85 0.90 -8.92
C ILE A 174 3.87 -0.25 -8.84
N ILE A 175 3.69 -1.20 -7.92
CA ILE A 175 4.60 -2.33 -7.79
C ILE A 175 4.55 -3.22 -9.05
N ALA A 176 3.36 -3.52 -9.56
CA ALA A 176 3.18 -4.26 -10.81
C ALA A 176 3.88 -3.57 -11.99
N PHE A 177 3.74 -2.24 -12.11
CA PHE A 177 4.40 -1.46 -13.15
C PHE A 177 5.92 -1.61 -13.05
N PHE A 178 6.50 -1.46 -11.84
CA PHE A 178 7.94 -1.52 -11.68
C PHE A 178 8.53 -2.91 -11.93
N ILE A 179 7.77 -3.99 -11.68
CA ILE A 179 8.18 -5.36 -12.06
C ILE A 179 8.40 -5.47 -13.58
N TYR A 180 7.47 -4.95 -14.39
CA TYR A 180 7.64 -4.91 -15.85
C TYR A 180 8.70 -3.90 -16.28
N TYR A 181 8.81 -2.76 -15.59
CA TYR A 181 9.77 -1.71 -15.90
C TYR A 181 11.21 -2.21 -15.83
N THR A 182 11.54 -3.00 -14.80
CA THR A 182 12.89 -3.57 -14.57
C THR A 182 13.19 -4.80 -15.39
N ASN A 183 12.21 -5.35 -16.14
CA ASN A 183 12.46 -6.51 -16.99
C ASN A 183 13.42 -6.15 -18.13
N SER A 184 14.53 -6.89 -18.26
CA SER A 184 15.59 -6.62 -19.24
C SER A 184 15.20 -7.02 -20.66
N LYS A 185 14.33 -8.02 -20.82
CA LYS A 185 13.85 -8.52 -22.13
C LYS A 185 12.42 -8.04 -22.39
N LYS A 186 12.26 -6.76 -22.73
CA LYS A 186 10.93 -6.17 -22.99
C LYS A 186 10.36 -6.65 -24.33
N THR A 187 9.19 -7.26 -24.27
CA THR A 187 8.36 -7.61 -25.44
C THR A 187 7.42 -6.46 -25.79
N LYS A 188 6.82 -6.50 -26.99
CA LYS A 188 5.73 -5.57 -27.35
C LYS A 188 4.53 -5.68 -26.38
N PHE A 189 4.28 -6.88 -25.87
CA PHE A 189 3.25 -7.13 -24.87
C PHE A 189 3.56 -6.42 -23.54
N ASP A 190 4.81 -6.47 -23.07
CA ASP A 190 5.21 -5.78 -21.84
C ASP A 190 5.00 -4.25 -21.94
N ALA A 191 5.18 -3.68 -23.12
CA ALA A 191 4.90 -2.26 -23.37
C ALA A 191 3.40 -1.94 -23.25
N VAL A 192 2.53 -2.80 -23.79
CA VAL A 192 1.07 -2.67 -23.66
C VAL A 192 0.64 -2.77 -22.19
N VAL A 193 1.20 -3.74 -21.46
CA VAL A 193 0.93 -3.90 -20.02
C VAL A 193 1.35 -2.65 -19.24
N GLN A 194 2.56 -2.14 -19.46
CA GLN A 194 3.04 -0.92 -18.81
C GLN A 194 2.16 0.29 -19.14
N LEU A 195 1.72 0.43 -20.39
CA LEU A 195 0.84 1.52 -20.81
C LEU A 195 -0.51 1.48 -20.07
N ILE A 196 -1.12 0.30 -19.97
CA ILE A 196 -2.40 0.11 -19.29
C ILE A 196 -2.26 0.36 -17.77
N LEU A 197 -1.19 -0.14 -17.15
CA LEU A 197 -0.89 0.10 -15.73
C LEU A 197 -0.67 1.60 -15.46
N PHE A 198 0.13 2.27 -16.30
CA PHE A 198 0.37 3.71 -16.20
C PHE A 198 -0.92 4.52 -16.33
N PHE A 199 -1.72 4.24 -17.36
CA PHE A 199 -2.98 4.95 -17.60
C PHE A 199 -3.96 4.76 -16.44
N THR A 200 -4.08 3.52 -15.95
CA THR A 200 -4.94 3.22 -14.79
C THR A 200 -4.45 3.95 -13.53
N LEU A 201 -3.14 4.05 -13.30
CA LEU A 201 -2.58 4.78 -12.17
C LEU A 201 -2.95 6.27 -12.18
N ILE A 202 -2.90 6.92 -13.35
CA ILE A 202 -3.31 8.32 -13.49
C ILE A 202 -4.81 8.48 -13.18
N LEU A 203 -5.65 7.55 -13.65
CA LEU A 203 -7.09 7.56 -13.40
C LEU A 203 -7.47 7.27 -11.94
N LEU A 204 -6.67 6.49 -11.23
CA LEU A 204 -6.83 6.28 -9.79
C LEU A 204 -6.58 7.57 -8.98
N SER A 205 -6.06 8.64 -9.58
CA SER A 205 -6.08 10.03 -9.04
C SER A 205 -5.51 10.23 -7.62
N SER A 206 -4.70 9.29 -7.11
CA SER A 206 -4.02 9.44 -5.83
C SER A 206 -2.79 10.35 -5.98
N LYS A 207 -2.93 11.64 -5.65
CA LYS A 207 -1.89 12.67 -5.85
C LYS A 207 -0.53 12.27 -5.28
N ASN A 208 -0.48 11.84 -4.02
CA ASN A 208 0.77 11.46 -3.35
C ASN A 208 1.45 10.29 -4.07
N LEU A 209 0.68 9.26 -4.44
CA LEU A 209 1.22 8.07 -5.10
C LEU A 209 1.66 8.34 -6.54
N ILE A 210 0.99 9.25 -7.26
CA ILE A 210 1.43 9.71 -8.59
C ILE A 210 2.78 10.43 -8.49
N ILE A 211 2.95 11.32 -7.51
CA ILE A 211 4.22 12.02 -7.28
C ILE A 211 5.34 11.01 -6.98
N VAL A 212 5.10 10.08 -6.05
CA VAL A 212 6.06 9.02 -5.69
C VAL A 212 6.40 8.16 -6.91
N PHE A 213 5.41 7.83 -7.74
CA PHE A 213 5.62 7.07 -8.96
C PHE A 213 6.55 7.78 -9.94
N PHE A 214 6.37 9.08 -10.18
CA PHE A 214 7.27 9.85 -11.05
C PHE A 214 8.67 9.99 -10.45
N ILE A 215 8.80 10.17 -9.13
CA ILE A 215 10.11 10.17 -8.43
C ILE A 215 10.81 8.82 -8.62
N LEU A 216 10.08 7.71 -8.44
CA LEU A 216 10.64 6.37 -8.65
C LEU A 216 10.99 6.11 -10.11
N LEU A 217 10.16 6.53 -11.07
CA LEU A 217 10.50 6.47 -12.49
C LEU A 217 11.81 7.20 -12.77
N PHE A 218 11.97 8.41 -12.23
CA PHE A 218 13.18 9.20 -12.35
C PHE A 218 14.40 8.46 -11.78
N ILE A 219 14.34 8.01 -10.52
CA ILE A 219 15.44 7.26 -9.88
C ILE A 219 15.77 5.98 -10.65
N GLY A 220 14.75 5.23 -11.08
CA GLY A 220 14.90 4.00 -11.83
C GLY A 220 15.63 4.19 -13.16
N GLN A 221 15.49 5.34 -13.81
CA GLN A 221 16.27 5.63 -15.02
C GLN A 221 17.77 5.69 -14.73
N PHE A 222 18.17 6.34 -13.63
CA PHE A 222 19.58 6.44 -13.25
C PHE A 222 20.18 5.10 -12.87
N MET A 223 19.38 4.14 -12.41
CA MET A 223 19.87 2.82 -11.98
C MET A 223 20.03 1.80 -13.12
N PHE A 224 19.13 1.76 -14.13
CA PHE A 224 19.06 0.63 -15.08
C PHE A 224 19.54 0.89 -16.50
N PHE A 225 19.57 2.14 -16.97
CA PHE A 225 19.88 2.42 -18.38
C PHE A 225 21.34 2.82 -18.59
N ASN A 226 21.92 2.56 -19.76
CA ASN A 226 23.25 3.09 -20.12
C ASN A 226 23.20 4.62 -20.28
N THR A 227 24.32 5.33 -20.09
CA THR A 227 24.40 6.81 -20.06
C THR A 227 23.65 7.51 -21.20
N LYS A 228 23.81 7.06 -22.45
CA LYS A 228 23.07 7.60 -23.61
C LYS A 228 21.55 7.35 -23.52
N THR A 229 21.15 6.18 -23.05
CA THR A 229 19.75 5.79 -22.86
C THR A 229 19.12 6.51 -21.67
N LYS A 230 19.89 6.78 -20.59
CA LYS A 230 19.48 7.61 -19.44
C LYS A 230 19.08 9.01 -19.92
N GLN A 231 19.93 9.65 -20.72
CA GLN A 231 19.66 11.00 -21.25
C GLN A 231 18.41 11.02 -22.13
N LYS A 232 18.26 10.07 -23.06
CA LYS A 232 17.05 9.98 -23.92
C LYS A 232 15.76 9.88 -23.11
N TYR A 233 15.68 8.94 -22.17
CA TYR A 233 14.44 8.75 -21.39
C TYR A 233 14.23 9.86 -20.35
N PHE A 234 15.28 10.50 -19.85
CA PHE A 234 15.18 11.70 -19.01
C PHE A 234 14.46 12.83 -19.76
N PHE A 235 14.84 13.10 -21.00
CA PHE A 235 14.16 14.11 -21.83
C PHE A 235 12.73 13.71 -22.16
N ILE A 236 12.46 12.43 -22.46
CA ILE A 236 11.09 11.95 -22.74
C ILE A 236 10.18 12.10 -21.51
N ILE A 237 10.62 11.66 -20.33
CA ILE A 237 9.80 11.77 -19.11
C ILE A 237 9.62 13.23 -18.72
N SER A 238 10.67 14.04 -18.78
CA SER A 238 10.58 15.47 -18.49
C SER A 238 9.63 16.18 -19.47
N ALA A 239 9.70 15.86 -20.76
CA ALA A 239 8.79 16.40 -21.77
C ALA A 239 7.34 15.93 -21.55
N LEU A 240 7.12 14.66 -21.20
CA LEU A 240 5.79 14.13 -20.88
C LEU A 240 5.21 14.81 -19.63
N PHE A 241 6.03 14.96 -18.59
CA PHE A 241 5.64 15.65 -17.36
C PHE A 241 5.29 17.11 -17.65
N LEU A 242 6.12 17.83 -18.42
CA LEU A 242 5.86 19.19 -18.88
C LEU A 242 4.60 19.30 -19.75
N LEU A 243 4.35 18.32 -20.63
CA LEU A 243 3.14 18.29 -21.45
C LEU A 243 1.89 18.12 -20.57
N ILE A 244 1.92 17.20 -19.61
CA ILE A 244 0.81 16.99 -18.67
C ILE A 244 0.59 18.27 -17.86
N THR A 245 1.64 18.87 -17.30
CA THR A 245 1.48 20.11 -16.52
C THR A 245 0.99 21.27 -17.38
N ALA A 246 1.41 21.37 -18.65
CA ALA A 246 0.95 22.41 -19.58
C ALA A 246 -0.53 22.22 -19.97
N VAL A 247 -0.93 21.01 -20.39
CA VAL A 247 -2.32 20.72 -20.78
C VAL A 247 -3.30 20.94 -19.63
N PHE A 248 -2.89 20.60 -18.41
CA PHE A 248 -3.71 20.76 -17.21
C PHE A 248 -3.39 22.03 -16.42
N PHE A 249 -2.58 22.97 -16.96
CA PHE A 249 -2.03 24.10 -16.21
C PHE A 249 -3.10 24.92 -15.50
N ASN A 250 -4.17 25.31 -16.21
CA ASN A 250 -5.24 26.12 -15.63
C ASN A 250 -5.93 25.39 -14.47
N LYS A 251 -6.27 24.11 -14.64
CA LYS A 251 -6.90 23.29 -13.58
C LYS A 251 -5.96 23.06 -12.39
N ILE A 252 -4.67 22.80 -12.66
CA ILE A 252 -3.65 22.61 -11.61
C ILE A 252 -3.46 23.92 -10.84
N LYS A 253 -3.32 25.05 -11.55
CA LYS A 253 -3.17 26.39 -10.97
C LYS A 253 -4.38 26.75 -10.11
N GLU A 254 -5.59 26.60 -10.62
CA GLU A 254 -6.82 26.83 -9.85
C GLU A 254 -6.88 25.96 -8.60
N ARG A 255 -6.59 24.66 -8.73
CA ARG A 255 -6.62 23.76 -7.57
C ARG A 255 -5.53 24.08 -6.56
N PHE A 256 -4.35 24.47 -7.02
CA PHE A 256 -3.22 24.86 -6.18
C PHE A 256 -3.51 26.17 -5.42
N LEU A 257 -4.08 27.16 -6.11
CA LEU A 257 -4.50 28.42 -5.49
C LEU A 257 -5.59 28.17 -4.44
N ILE A 258 -6.61 27.36 -4.75
CA ILE A 258 -7.65 26.98 -3.78
C ILE A 258 -7.03 26.28 -2.57
N GLU A 259 -6.07 25.36 -2.77
CA GLU A 259 -5.41 24.66 -1.67
C GLU A 259 -4.61 25.62 -0.78
N ILE A 260 -3.83 26.56 -1.35
CA ILE A 260 -3.12 27.59 -0.58
C ILE A 260 -4.10 28.47 0.18
N GLU A 261 -5.10 29.02 -0.52
CA GLU A 261 -6.08 29.93 0.06
C GLU A 261 -6.84 29.24 1.21
N SER A 262 -7.24 27.98 1.03
CA SER A 262 -7.93 27.19 2.06
C SER A 262 -7.09 26.87 3.28
N ASN A 263 -5.77 26.76 3.13
CA ASN A 263 -4.86 26.40 4.22
C ASN A 263 -4.26 27.62 4.93
N THR A 264 -4.17 28.78 4.26
CA THR A 264 -3.55 30.01 4.78
C THR A 264 -4.57 31.04 5.26
N SER A 265 -5.66 31.23 4.52
CA SER A 265 -6.70 32.21 4.87
C SER A 265 -7.58 31.68 6.01
N GLN A 266 -7.94 32.53 6.97
CA GLN A 266 -8.64 32.09 8.20
C GLN A 266 -10.02 31.48 7.93
N VAL A 267 -10.73 31.94 6.89
CA VAL A 267 -12.05 31.45 6.48
C VAL A 267 -12.15 31.57 4.95
N THR A 268 -12.32 30.45 4.24
CA THR A 268 -12.64 30.46 2.81
C THR A 268 -13.91 29.67 2.57
N ILE A 269 -14.77 30.13 1.67
CA ILE A 269 -15.97 29.38 1.28
C ILE A 269 -15.54 28.19 0.42
N ASN A 270 -16.01 27.00 0.77
CA ASN A 270 -15.83 25.81 -0.04
C ASN A 270 -16.65 25.97 -1.34
N LYS A 271 -15.96 26.32 -2.44
CA LYS A 271 -16.56 26.55 -3.76
C LYS A 271 -17.29 25.32 -4.33
N GLU A 272 -16.96 24.11 -3.89
CA GLU A 272 -17.65 22.87 -4.30
C GLU A 272 -18.98 22.70 -3.55
N ALA A 273 -18.99 22.97 -2.25
CA ALA A 273 -20.21 22.97 -1.44
C ALA A 273 -21.17 24.12 -1.81
N GLN A 274 -20.62 25.28 -2.14
CA GLN A 274 -21.40 26.45 -2.59
C GLN A 274 -22.18 26.16 -3.87
N LYS A 275 -21.59 25.38 -4.81
CA LYS A 275 -22.29 24.92 -6.02
C LYS A 275 -23.48 24.00 -5.71
N SER A 276 -23.49 23.39 -4.53
CA SER A 276 -24.56 22.50 -4.05
C SER A 276 -25.56 23.22 -3.14
N GLY A 277 -25.48 24.55 -3.01
CA GLY A 277 -26.42 25.38 -2.23
C GLY A 277 -26.08 25.54 -0.75
N PHE A 278 -24.94 25.03 -0.28
CA PHE A 278 -24.52 25.14 1.13
C PHE A 278 -23.30 26.04 1.29
N VAL A 279 -23.35 26.98 2.24
CA VAL A 279 -22.16 27.74 2.65
C VAL A 279 -21.41 26.94 3.70
N ILE A 280 -20.24 26.43 3.30
CA ILE A 280 -19.34 25.66 4.16
C ILE A 280 -17.99 26.37 4.17
N TYR A 281 -17.37 26.50 5.33
CA TYR A 281 -16.11 27.22 5.50
C TYR A 281 -14.95 26.25 5.64
N ASN A 282 -13.88 26.43 4.87
CA ASN A 282 -12.69 25.60 5.03
C ASN A 282 -11.94 26.00 6.31
N VAL A 283 -11.53 24.99 7.07
CA VAL A 283 -10.64 25.15 8.22
C VAL A 283 -9.21 25.26 7.73
N SER A 284 -8.55 26.37 8.06
CA SER A 284 -7.13 26.59 7.78
C SER A 284 -6.23 25.73 8.66
N VAL A 285 -4.96 25.58 8.27
CA VAL A 285 -3.96 24.83 9.06
C VAL A 285 -3.76 25.45 10.44
N SER A 286 -3.70 26.77 10.52
CA SER A 286 -3.55 27.49 11.79
C SER A 286 -4.77 27.29 12.70
N ARG A 287 -5.98 27.35 12.14
CA ARG A 287 -7.21 27.14 12.92
C ARG A 287 -7.34 25.70 13.39
N ALA A 288 -6.99 24.71 12.56
CA ALA A 288 -6.95 23.31 12.95
C ALA A 288 -6.03 23.06 14.17
N TRP A 289 -4.92 23.80 14.26
CA TRP A 289 -3.97 23.70 15.37
C TRP A 289 -4.39 24.45 16.65
N ASN A 290 -4.96 25.65 16.51
CA ASN A 290 -5.15 26.56 17.65
C ASN A 290 -6.59 26.70 18.16
N ALA A 291 -7.60 26.34 17.36
CA ALA A 291 -8.98 26.60 17.72
C ALA A 291 -9.42 25.76 18.93
N ASN A 292 -10.10 26.38 19.88
CA ASN A 292 -10.65 25.67 21.05
C ASN A 292 -12.03 25.06 20.76
N HIS A 293 -12.71 25.52 19.71
CA HIS A 293 -14.00 25.00 19.24
C HIS A 293 -14.09 25.19 17.72
N PHE A 294 -14.81 24.30 17.04
CA PHE A 294 -15.17 24.43 15.62
C PHE A 294 -16.67 24.67 15.46
N GLU A 295 -17.03 25.26 14.34
CA GLU A 295 -18.41 25.52 13.99
C GLU A 295 -19.01 24.33 13.22
N PRO A 296 -20.33 24.09 13.31
CA PRO A 296 -20.96 22.97 12.60
C PRO A 296 -20.71 22.95 11.10
N TYR A 297 -20.49 24.11 10.47
CA TYR A 297 -20.24 24.27 9.02
C TYR A 297 -18.77 24.39 8.65
N ASP A 298 -17.86 24.09 9.57
CA ASP A 298 -16.43 24.00 9.30
C ASP A 298 -16.11 22.69 8.54
N TYR A 299 -15.32 22.81 7.49
CA TYR A 299 -14.87 21.70 6.65
C TYR A 299 -13.35 21.61 6.66
N PHE A 300 -12.85 20.47 7.10
CA PHE A 300 -11.42 20.19 7.05
C PHE A 300 -11.03 19.74 5.65
N THR A 301 -10.05 20.44 5.06
CA THR A 301 -9.35 19.94 3.88
C THR A 301 -8.51 18.73 4.30
N GLY A 302 -8.04 17.93 3.34
CA GLY A 302 -7.16 16.81 3.66
C GLY A 302 -5.88 17.23 4.41
N THR A 303 -5.40 18.46 4.17
CA THR A 303 -4.22 18.99 4.85
C THR A 303 -4.56 19.45 6.26
N SER A 304 -5.61 20.25 6.45
CA SER A 304 -5.99 20.73 7.78
C SER A 304 -6.52 19.63 8.70
N LEU A 305 -7.16 18.60 8.14
CA LEU A 305 -7.56 17.39 8.89
C LEU A 305 -6.34 16.67 9.49
N ARG A 306 -5.25 16.52 8.72
CA ARG A 306 -4.03 15.85 9.20
C ARG A 306 -3.33 16.64 10.30
N VAL A 307 -3.36 17.96 10.22
CA VAL A 307 -2.82 18.84 11.27
C VAL A 307 -3.66 18.71 12.55
N TYR A 308 -4.98 18.70 12.43
CA TYR A 308 -5.89 18.44 13.55
C TYR A 308 -5.65 17.05 14.16
N GLN A 309 -5.50 16.00 13.34
CA GLN A 309 -5.19 14.65 13.81
C GLN A 309 -3.86 14.58 14.56
N LEU A 310 -2.82 15.30 14.09
CA LEU A 310 -1.54 15.40 14.78
C LEU A 310 -1.67 16.13 16.13
N ARG A 311 -2.45 17.22 16.18
CA ARG A 311 -2.77 17.93 17.43
C ARG A 311 -3.46 16.99 18.42
N VAL A 312 -4.54 16.32 17.99
CA VAL A 312 -5.29 15.35 18.81
C VAL A 312 -4.37 14.25 19.33
N PHE A 313 -3.48 13.73 18.49
CA PHE A 313 -2.46 12.77 18.92
C PHE A 313 -1.60 13.34 20.06
N ILE A 314 -0.99 14.51 19.90
CA ILE A 314 -0.12 15.12 20.92
C ILE A 314 -0.86 15.34 22.24
N GLU A 315 -2.09 15.87 22.17
CA GLU A 315 -2.94 16.08 23.35
C GLU A 315 -3.24 14.76 24.07
N LEU A 316 -3.71 13.74 23.33
CA LEU A 316 -4.04 12.44 23.92
C LEU A 316 -2.82 11.81 24.59
N MET A 317 -1.66 11.85 23.95
CA MET A 317 -0.44 11.24 24.52
C MET A 317 0.04 11.98 25.77
N THR A 318 -0.07 13.31 25.78
CA THR A 318 0.35 14.17 26.89
C THR A 318 -0.59 14.05 28.08
N GLU A 319 -1.89 14.20 27.85
CA GLU A 319 -2.93 14.18 28.90
C GLU A 319 -3.01 12.84 29.62
N ASN A 320 -2.72 11.74 28.92
CA ASN A 320 -2.84 10.38 29.46
C ASN A 320 -1.47 9.75 29.80
N ASN A 321 -0.36 10.47 29.60
CA ASN A 321 1.01 9.99 29.76
C ASN A 321 1.27 8.63 29.08
N LYS A 322 0.83 8.49 27.82
CA LYS A 322 0.85 7.22 27.07
C LYS A 322 1.99 7.11 26.05
N TRP A 323 3.01 7.97 26.12
CA TRP A 323 4.15 7.95 25.21
C TRP A 323 4.87 6.60 25.10
N PHE A 324 4.93 5.83 26.19
CA PHE A 324 5.69 4.58 26.18
C PHE A 324 4.88 3.39 25.64
N THR A 325 3.64 3.23 26.12
CA THR A 325 2.80 2.04 25.88
C THR A 325 1.68 2.25 24.87
N GLY A 326 1.29 3.49 24.60
CA GLY A 326 0.07 3.81 23.86
C GLY A 326 -1.20 3.39 24.61
N PHE A 327 -2.30 3.34 23.87
CA PHE A 327 -3.64 3.04 24.40
C PHE A 327 -4.06 1.57 24.24
N GLY A 328 -3.30 0.76 23.51
CA GLY A 328 -3.68 -0.57 23.04
C GLY A 328 -3.94 -0.60 21.53
N THR A 329 -3.67 -1.74 20.88
CA THR A 329 -3.91 -1.93 19.44
C THR A 329 -5.37 -1.61 19.08
N ASN A 330 -5.60 -0.72 18.12
CA ASN A 330 -6.93 -0.23 17.71
C ASN A 330 -7.84 0.26 18.87
N ALA A 331 -7.27 0.77 19.96
CA ALA A 331 -8.03 1.24 21.12
C ALA A 331 -8.20 2.77 21.17
N THR A 332 -7.72 3.50 20.16
CA THR A 332 -7.69 4.97 20.14
C THR A 332 -8.99 5.62 19.67
N ASP A 333 -9.85 4.88 18.96
CA ASP A 333 -11.06 5.42 18.32
C ASP A 333 -11.99 6.14 19.30
N SER A 334 -12.22 5.57 20.50
CA SER A 334 -13.06 6.19 21.53
C SER A 334 -12.50 7.52 22.05
N LYS A 335 -11.18 7.62 22.18
CA LYS A 335 -10.49 8.85 22.60
C LYS A 335 -10.49 9.92 21.51
N ILE A 336 -10.36 9.52 20.26
CA ILE A 336 -10.49 10.43 19.11
C ILE A 336 -11.91 10.98 19.05
N ALA A 337 -12.93 10.15 19.22
CA ALA A 337 -14.32 10.57 19.27
C ALA A 337 -14.60 11.55 20.41
N GLN A 338 -14.05 11.30 21.60
CA GLN A 338 -14.14 12.23 22.75
C GLN A 338 -13.53 13.60 22.42
N LYS A 339 -12.35 13.63 21.78
CA LYS A 339 -11.72 14.89 21.36
C LYS A 339 -12.51 15.61 20.27
N ALA A 340 -13.06 14.87 19.30
CA ALA A 340 -13.93 15.45 18.28
C ALA A 340 -15.17 16.12 18.91
N HIS A 341 -15.84 15.45 19.86
CA HIS A 341 -16.98 16.04 20.58
C HIS A 341 -16.55 17.24 21.44
N HIS A 342 -15.41 17.16 22.13
CA HIS A 342 -14.86 18.28 22.92
C HIS A 342 -14.66 19.53 22.05
N TYR A 343 -14.22 19.36 20.81
CA TYR A 343 -14.02 20.45 19.86
C TYR A 343 -15.25 20.81 19.01
N ASN A 344 -16.44 20.27 19.32
CA ASN A 344 -17.70 20.50 18.59
C ASN A 344 -17.67 20.00 17.13
N LEU A 345 -17.11 18.81 16.89
CA LEU A 345 -16.98 18.16 15.58
C LEU A 345 -17.86 16.91 15.45
N ASP A 346 -19.17 17.10 15.35
CA ASP A 346 -20.15 15.99 15.34
C ASP A 346 -20.44 15.38 13.96
N ARG A 347 -19.91 15.94 12.86
CA ARG A 347 -20.16 15.48 11.47
C ARG A 347 -19.35 14.24 11.05
N GLY A 348 -19.13 13.31 11.97
CA GLY A 348 -18.41 12.06 11.70
C GLY A 348 -16.88 12.19 11.72
N TYR A 349 -16.32 13.36 12.03
CA TYR A 349 -14.87 13.53 12.19
C TYR A 349 -14.28 12.63 13.30
N GLY A 350 -15.07 12.32 14.33
CA GLY A 350 -14.69 11.38 15.39
C GLY A 350 -14.63 9.91 14.96
N THR A 351 -15.07 9.57 13.74
CA THR A 351 -15.00 8.18 13.21
C THR A 351 -13.70 7.91 12.45
N PHE A 352 -12.90 8.95 12.19
CA PHE A 352 -11.64 8.79 11.48
C PHE A 352 -10.54 8.33 12.43
N ASN A 353 -9.76 7.36 11.97
CA ASN A 353 -8.44 7.08 12.54
C ASN A 353 -7.45 8.21 12.19
N PHE A 354 -6.20 8.13 12.64
CA PHE A 354 -5.21 9.19 12.43
C PHE A 354 -4.75 9.40 10.97
N HIS A 355 -5.19 8.56 10.01
CA HIS A 355 -4.79 8.63 8.59
C HIS A 355 -3.27 8.76 8.38
N ASN A 356 -2.51 8.17 9.29
CA ASN A 356 -1.05 8.17 9.29
C ASN A 356 -0.61 6.97 10.10
N GLN A 357 -0.01 5.98 9.45
CA GLN A 357 0.36 4.72 10.06
C GLN A 357 1.36 4.91 11.21
N TYR A 358 2.27 5.89 11.12
CA TYR A 358 3.26 6.16 12.17
C TYR A 358 2.58 6.69 13.43
N ILE A 359 1.70 7.69 13.27
CA ILE A 359 0.92 8.26 14.38
C ILE A 359 -0.02 7.20 14.96
N GLN A 360 -0.72 6.45 14.10
CA GLN A 360 -1.63 5.38 14.52
C GLN A 360 -0.91 4.35 15.39
N THR A 361 0.21 3.82 14.90
CA THR A 361 0.99 2.83 15.65
C THR A 361 1.57 3.41 16.94
N PHE A 362 2.03 4.66 16.92
CA PHE A 362 2.56 5.30 18.12
C PHE A 362 1.46 5.49 19.18
N ALA A 363 0.28 5.97 18.78
CA ALA A 363 -0.84 6.16 19.68
C ALA A 363 -1.33 4.83 20.28
N GLU A 364 -1.32 3.75 19.49
CA GLU A 364 -1.85 2.45 19.91
C GLU A 364 -0.85 1.59 20.68
N ILE A 365 0.38 1.47 20.18
CA ILE A 365 1.38 0.50 20.65
C ILE A 365 2.60 1.20 21.28
N GLY A 366 2.61 2.54 21.30
CA GLY A 366 3.67 3.33 21.91
C GLY A 366 4.95 3.40 21.06
N ILE A 367 6.01 3.93 21.68
CA ILE A 367 7.29 4.20 20.99
C ILE A 367 7.91 2.92 20.40
N PHE A 368 7.75 1.77 21.08
CA PHE A 368 8.31 0.51 20.60
C PHE A 368 7.67 0.04 19.30
N GLY A 369 6.34 0.20 19.16
CA GLY A 369 5.65 -0.11 17.91
C GLY A 369 6.16 0.75 16.75
N LEU A 370 6.31 2.06 16.99
CA LEU A 370 6.85 3.00 16.01
C LEU A 370 8.27 2.63 15.58
N VAL A 371 9.15 2.35 16.54
CA VAL A 371 10.54 1.96 16.27
C VAL A 371 10.60 0.69 15.42
N ILE A 372 9.77 -0.32 15.70
CA ILE A 372 9.74 -1.56 14.90
C ILE A 372 9.33 -1.26 13.45
N ILE A 373 8.30 -0.42 13.22
CA ILE A 373 7.91 -0.02 11.87
C ILE A 373 9.05 0.70 11.14
N ILE A 374 9.73 1.65 11.81
CA ILE A 374 10.85 2.38 11.23
C ILE A 374 11.98 1.42 10.85
N ILE A 375 12.33 0.47 11.73
CA ILE A 375 13.35 -0.55 11.44
C ILE A 375 12.95 -1.40 10.23
N MET A 376 11.69 -1.85 10.15
CA MET A 376 11.19 -2.60 8.99
C MET A 376 11.36 -1.84 7.67
N LEU A 377 11.07 -0.53 7.66
CA LEU A 377 11.21 0.30 6.46
C LEU A 377 12.68 0.55 6.10
N ILE A 378 13.53 0.85 7.09
CA ILE A 378 14.98 1.03 6.90
C ILE A 378 15.63 -0.24 6.36
N LEU A 379 15.28 -1.42 6.89
CA LEU A 379 15.82 -2.69 6.41
C LEU A 379 15.40 -3.00 4.97
N ASN A 380 14.17 -2.66 4.56
CA ASN A 380 13.78 -2.79 3.16
C ASN A 380 14.64 -1.92 2.24
N ILE A 381 14.86 -0.65 2.61
CA ILE A 381 15.72 0.25 1.84
C ILE A 381 17.15 -0.31 1.78
N LYS A 382 17.72 -0.65 2.94
CA LYS A 382 19.08 -1.17 3.05
C LYS A 382 19.26 -2.43 2.19
N ASN A 383 18.37 -3.39 2.33
CA ASN A 383 18.44 -4.65 1.60
C ASN A 383 18.23 -4.45 0.09
N ALA A 384 17.34 -3.52 -0.30
CA ALA A 384 17.17 -3.14 -1.71
C ALA A 384 18.47 -2.60 -2.32
N PHE A 385 19.18 -1.70 -1.62
CA PHE A 385 20.47 -1.18 -2.09
C PHE A 385 21.55 -2.24 -2.15
N VAL A 386 21.69 -3.07 -1.10
CA VAL A 386 22.68 -4.14 -1.03
C VAL A 386 22.49 -5.16 -2.16
N ASN A 387 21.24 -5.50 -2.47
CA ASN A 387 20.87 -6.47 -3.49
C ASN A 387 20.70 -5.86 -4.89
N LYS A 388 20.82 -4.53 -5.02
CA LYS A 388 20.49 -3.78 -6.25
C LYS A 388 19.07 -4.11 -6.77
N ASP A 389 18.14 -4.38 -5.86
CA ASP A 389 16.77 -4.75 -6.18
C ASP A 389 15.87 -3.50 -6.15
N PHE A 390 15.59 -2.99 -7.34
CA PHE A 390 14.77 -1.79 -7.48
C PHE A 390 13.29 -2.01 -7.23
N ILE A 391 12.79 -3.25 -7.38
CA ILE A 391 11.39 -3.56 -7.06
C ILE A 391 11.23 -3.46 -5.53
N GLN A 392 12.18 -4.01 -4.77
CA GLN A 392 12.21 -3.86 -3.31
C GLN A 392 12.38 -2.39 -2.89
N PHE A 393 13.25 -1.64 -3.58
CA PHE A 393 13.42 -0.21 -3.31
C PHE A 393 12.11 0.56 -3.53
N SER A 394 11.44 0.31 -4.66
CA SER A 394 10.16 0.91 -5.00
C SER A 394 9.09 0.55 -3.96
N PHE A 395 9.02 -0.71 -3.53
CA PHE A 395 8.15 -1.14 -2.44
C PHE A 395 8.42 -0.36 -1.16
N ALA A 396 9.67 -0.21 -0.74
CA ALA A 396 10.04 0.50 0.46
C ALA A 396 9.61 1.98 0.42
N VAL A 397 9.91 2.69 -0.68
CA VAL A 397 9.58 4.11 -0.85
C VAL A 397 8.06 4.32 -0.92
N VAL A 398 7.33 3.44 -1.62
CA VAL A 398 5.86 3.51 -1.68
C VAL A 398 5.26 3.30 -0.30
N MET A 399 5.76 2.34 0.50
CA MET A 399 5.29 2.13 1.87
C MET A 399 5.58 3.33 2.77
N ILE A 400 6.79 3.90 2.70
CA ILE A 400 7.16 5.08 3.49
C ILE A 400 6.21 6.24 3.21
N SER A 401 5.95 6.53 1.92
CA SER A 401 5.07 7.63 1.53
C SER A 401 3.62 7.35 1.88
N LEU A 402 3.13 6.13 1.62
CA LEU A 402 1.74 5.75 1.92
C LEU A 402 1.43 5.87 3.41
N PHE A 403 2.36 5.44 4.28
CA PHE A 403 2.19 5.48 5.74
C PHE A 403 2.07 6.90 6.29
N LEU A 404 2.52 7.94 5.56
CA LEU A 404 2.31 9.34 5.94
C LEU A 404 0.86 9.80 5.75
N SER A 405 0.12 9.13 4.86
CA SER A 405 -1.21 9.57 4.41
C SER A 405 -2.34 8.59 4.71
N GLU A 406 -2.03 7.37 5.12
CA GLU A 406 -2.99 6.30 5.38
C GLU A 406 -2.57 5.43 6.57
N SER A 407 -3.54 5.01 7.38
CA SER A 407 -3.38 3.96 8.39
C SER A 407 -3.53 2.57 7.73
N PHE A 408 -2.54 2.20 6.92
CA PHE A 408 -2.56 1.03 6.04
C PHE A 408 -2.80 -0.30 6.78
N PHE A 409 -2.28 -0.44 8.01
CA PHE A 409 -2.41 -1.65 8.82
C PHE A 409 -3.76 -1.78 9.54
N SER A 410 -4.61 -0.75 9.50
CA SER A 410 -6.00 -0.85 10.00
C SER A 410 -6.88 -1.74 9.11
N ARG A 411 -6.39 -2.16 7.93
CA ARG A 411 -7.11 -3.03 6.99
C ARG A 411 -6.36 -4.35 6.78
N VAL A 412 -7.09 -5.47 6.77
CA VAL A 412 -6.54 -6.83 6.50
C VAL A 412 -5.72 -6.87 5.21
N ARG A 413 -6.23 -6.27 4.12
CA ARG A 413 -5.53 -6.18 2.83
C ARG A 413 -4.17 -5.49 2.94
N GLY A 414 -4.05 -4.49 3.81
CA GLY A 414 -2.80 -3.75 4.00
C GLY A 414 -1.79 -4.56 4.80
N VAL A 415 -2.24 -5.20 5.89
CA VAL A 415 -1.42 -6.12 6.70
C VAL A 415 -0.88 -7.27 5.82
N VAL A 416 -1.75 -7.94 5.07
CA VAL A 416 -1.37 -9.08 4.21
C VAL A 416 -0.40 -8.64 3.12
N PHE A 417 -0.71 -7.55 2.41
CA PHE A 417 0.17 -7.03 1.35
C PHE A 417 1.56 -6.68 1.86
N PHE A 418 1.65 -5.89 2.93
CA PHE A 418 2.93 -5.50 3.51
C PHE A 418 3.72 -6.70 4.00
N SER A 419 3.10 -7.57 4.81
CA SER A 419 3.77 -8.73 5.40
C SER A 419 4.31 -9.68 4.33
N LEU A 420 3.50 -9.98 3.30
CA LEU A 420 3.88 -10.92 2.26
C LEU A 420 5.02 -10.37 1.39
N LEU A 421 4.93 -9.13 0.93
CA LEU A 421 6.03 -8.52 0.17
C LEU A 421 7.28 -8.32 1.03
N PHE A 422 7.12 -7.92 2.29
CA PHE A 422 8.22 -7.83 3.24
C PHE A 422 8.96 -9.17 3.36
N CYS A 423 8.24 -10.28 3.51
CA CYS A 423 8.82 -11.61 3.57
C CYS A 423 9.47 -12.03 2.23
N ILE A 424 8.79 -11.83 1.10
CA ILE A 424 9.32 -12.14 -0.25
C ILE A 424 10.64 -11.40 -0.52
N PHE A 425 10.72 -10.14 -0.11
CA PHE A 425 11.89 -9.31 -0.38
C PHE A 425 13.05 -9.55 0.60
N ASN A 426 12.78 -9.86 1.87
CA ASN A 426 13.81 -9.95 2.91
C ASN A 426 14.23 -11.37 3.31
N GLN A 427 13.60 -12.41 2.77
CA GLN A 427 14.04 -13.78 3.01
C GLN A 427 15.28 -14.17 2.18
N PHE A 428 15.51 -13.48 1.06
CA PHE A 428 16.69 -13.70 0.23
C PHE A 428 17.88 -12.91 0.73
N TYR A 429 18.62 -13.51 1.67
CA TYR A 429 20.02 -13.16 1.88
C TYR A 429 20.87 -14.39 1.55
N GLN A 430 21.46 -14.40 0.35
CA GLN A 430 22.52 -15.33 0.04
C GLN A 430 23.75 -14.94 0.87
N ASP A 431 24.28 -15.88 1.65
CA ASP A 431 25.67 -15.81 2.08
C ASP A 431 26.53 -15.66 0.82
N LYS A 432 27.19 -14.51 0.67
CA LYS A 432 28.06 -14.19 -0.47
C LYS A 432 29.30 -15.11 -0.57
N THR A 433 29.46 -16.06 0.34
CA THR A 433 30.63 -16.93 0.43
C THR A 433 30.62 -18.14 -0.50
N THR A 434 29.48 -18.51 -1.11
CA THR A 434 29.40 -19.75 -1.92
C THR A 434 29.50 -19.54 -3.45
N ASN A 435 29.43 -18.30 -3.95
CA ASN A 435 29.49 -18.04 -5.40
C ASN A 435 30.90 -17.83 -5.96
N GLN A 436 31.96 -17.99 -5.17
CA GLN A 436 33.35 -17.95 -5.68
C GLN A 436 33.92 -19.33 -6.06
N GLN A 437 33.18 -20.43 -5.88
CA GLN A 437 33.72 -21.78 -6.15
C GLN A 437 33.20 -22.43 -7.44
N HIS A 438 32.27 -21.81 -8.18
CA HIS A 438 31.78 -22.35 -9.44
C HIS A 438 31.68 -21.29 -10.53
N GLN A 439 32.84 -20.86 -11.02
CA GLN A 439 33.01 -20.47 -12.41
C GLN A 439 34.25 -21.21 -12.94
N PRO A 440 34.11 -22.11 -13.94
CA PRO A 440 35.26 -22.50 -14.73
C PRO A 440 35.76 -21.32 -15.58
#